data_AF-A0A1H7BMA1-F1
#
_entry.id   AF-A0A1H7BMA1-F1
#
_cell.length_a   1.000
_cell.length_b   1.000
_cell.length_c   1.000
_cell.angle_alpha   90.00
_cell.angle_beta   90.00
_cell.angle_gamma   90.00
#
_symmetry.space_group_name_H-M   'P 1'
#
loop_
_entity.id
_entity.type
_entity.pdbx_description
1 polymer ?
#
loop_
_entity_poly.entity_id
_entity_poly.type
_entity_poly.pdbx_seq_one_letter_code
_entity_poly.pdbx_strand_id
1 'polypeptide(L)' 'MCNGKIVGTMTLYARDAGSPCELYQRDDVASVRQLGIDPMWQGRGIGKSMLTFAEHWAATRGFGELALDTPAPLYI' A
#
# COMPACT_ATOMS: atom_id res chain seq x y z
N MET A 1 -14.58 5.33 -1.35
CA MET A 1 -15.99 4.89 -1.38
C MET A 1 -16.64 5.40 -2.65
N CYS A 2 -17.62 4.69 -3.20
CA CYS A 2 -18.47 5.22 -4.28
C CYS A 2 -19.93 4.96 -3.93
N ASN A 3 -20.77 6.00 -3.97
CA ASN A 3 -22.19 5.94 -3.59
C ASN A 3 -22.42 5.25 -2.23
N GLY A 4 -21.63 5.61 -1.23
CA GLY A 4 -21.72 5.05 0.12
C GLY A 4 -21.15 3.64 0.30
N LYS A 5 -20.61 3.00 -0.75
CA LYS A 5 -19.99 1.67 -0.67
C LYS A 5 -18.46 1.78 -0.60
N ILE A 6 -17.84 0.95 0.24
CA ILE A 6 -16.39 0.75 0.22
C ILE A 6 -16.07 -0.09 -1.02
N VAL A 7 -15.25 0.46 -1.90
CA VAL A 7 -14.84 -0.16 -3.18
C VAL A 7 -13.35 -0.47 -3.24
N GLY A 8 -12.63 -0.14 -2.17
CA GLY A 8 -11.22 -0.44 -2.02
C GLY A 8 -10.72 -0.08 -0.63
N THR A 9 -9.70 -0.81 -0.19
CA THR A 9 -9.05 -0.64 1.11
C THR A 9 -7.54 -0.69 0.93
N MET A 10 -6.83 -0.01 1.82
CA MET A 10 -5.38 -0.06 1.91
C MET A 10 -4.94 0.04 3.36
N THR A 11 -3.95 -0.76 3.74
CA THR A 11 -3.35 -0.72 5.08
C THR A 11 -1.91 -0.21 4.99
N LEU A 12 -1.64 0.90 5.68
CA LEU A 12 -0.33 1.53 5.76
C LEU A 12 0.31 1.25 7.12
N TYR A 13 1.59 0.94 7.09
CA TYR A 13 2.42 0.80 8.28
C TYR A 13 3.55 1.82 8.20
N ALA A 14 3.85 2.45 9.33
CA ALA A 14 5.13 3.11 9.56
C ALA A 14 6.23 2.04 9.66
N ARG A 15 7.41 2.39 10.18
CA ARG A 15 8.47 1.42 10.48
C ARG A 15 7.93 0.21 11.24
N ASP A 16 8.31 -0.98 10.79
CA ASP A 16 7.92 -2.26 11.39
C ASP A 16 9.17 -3.02 11.86
N ALA A 17 9.67 -2.68 13.05
CA ALA A 17 10.88 -3.29 13.62
C ALA A 17 10.73 -4.79 13.93
N GLY A 18 9.49 -5.30 14.03
CA GLY A 18 9.20 -6.72 14.25
C GLY A 18 9.05 -7.53 12.96
N SER A 19 9.20 -6.89 11.80
CA SER A 19 8.94 -7.55 10.52
C SER A 19 9.99 -8.63 10.21
N PRO A 20 9.60 -9.79 9.68
CA PRO A 20 10.57 -10.78 9.18
C PRO A 20 11.28 -10.31 7.89
N CYS A 21 10.81 -9.25 7.24
CA CYS A 21 11.44 -8.65 6.07
C CYS A 21 12.28 -7.43 6.49
N GLU A 22 13.59 -7.51 6.25
CA GLU A 22 14.57 -6.49 6.67
C GLU A 22 14.29 -5.10 6.07
N LEU A 23 13.73 -5.03 4.86
CA LEU A 23 13.37 -3.76 4.22
C LEU A 23 12.37 -2.96 5.06
N TYR A 24 11.40 -3.63 5.68
CA TYR A 24 10.37 -2.97 6.50
C TYR A 24 10.85 -2.56 7.90
N GLN A 25 12.00 -3.09 8.34
CA GLN A 25 12.59 -2.71 9.62
C GLN A 25 13.33 -1.36 9.55
N ARG A 26 13.72 -0.93 8.34
CA ARG A 26 14.45 0.32 8.10
C ARG A 26 13.66 1.54 8.54
N ASP A 27 14.35 2.47 9.17
CA ASP A 27 13.77 3.66 9.80
C ASP A 27 13.20 4.67 8.79
N ASP A 28 13.70 4.62 7.55
CA ASP A 28 13.28 5.48 6.44
C ASP A 28 12.23 4.85 5.52
N VAL A 29 11.73 3.65 5.87
CA VAL A 29 10.78 2.89 5.05
C VAL A 29 9.40 2.81 5.73
N ALA A 30 8.37 3.21 4.99
CA ALA A 30 6.98 2.88 5.26
C ALA A 30 6.51 1.74 4.34
N SER A 31 5.42 1.06 4.67
CA SER A 31 4.90 -0.02 3.83
C SER A 31 3.40 -0.05 3.60
N VAL A 32 3.01 -0.48 2.40
CA VAL A 32 1.64 -0.92 2.07
C VAL A 32 1.57 -2.44 2.26
N ARG A 33 0.71 -2.91 3.16
CA ARG A 33 0.59 -4.37 3.45
C ARG A 33 -0.58 -5.05 2.77
N GLN A 34 -1.67 -4.32 2.60
CA GLN A 34 -2.85 -4.80 1.91
C GLN A 34 -3.34 -3.68 1.02
N LEU A 35 -3.62 -4.01 -0.23
CA LEU A 35 -4.30 -3.14 -1.18
C LEU A 35 -5.28 -4.00 -1.95
N GLY A 36 -6.56 -3.67 -1.85
CA GLY A 36 -7.62 -4.39 -2.54
C GLY A 36 -8.59 -3.40 -3.15
N ILE A 37 -8.92 -3.60 -4.42
CA ILE A 37 -9.98 -2.87 -5.12
C ILE A 37 -11.03 -3.88 -5.53
N ASP A 38 -12.30 -3.59 -5.24
CA ASP A 38 -13.44 -4.37 -5.70
C ASP A 38 -13.31 -4.61 -7.22
N PRO A 39 -13.36 -5.86 -7.71
CA PRO A 39 -13.15 -6.18 -9.11
C PRO A 39 -14.00 -5.35 -10.10
N MET A 40 -15.25 -5.01 -9.75
CA MET A 40 -16.11 -4.20 -10.63
C MET A 40 -15.64 -2.74 -10.79
N TRP A 41 -14.75 -2.30 -9.90
CA TRP A 41 -14.21 -0.94 -9.81
C TRP A 41 -12.76 -0.83 -10.27
N GLN A 42 -12.14 -1.95 -10.66
CA GLN A 42 -10.80 -1.97 -11.24
C GLN A 42 -10.77 -1.31 -12.63
N GLY A 43 -9.57 -0.92 -13.09
CA GLY A 43 -9.38 -0.21 -14.37
C GLY A 43 -9.79 1.26 -14.36
N ARG A 44 -10.24 1.80 -13.21
CA ARG A 44 -10.72 3.19 -13.07
C ARG A 44 -9.73 4.13 -12.39
N GLY A 45 -8.49 3.70 -12.18
CA GLY A 45 -7.44 4.49 -11.53
C GLY A 45 -7.53 4.58 -10.00
N ILE A 46 -8.48 3.90 -9.34
CA ILE A 46 -8.66 3.96 -7.87
C ILE A 46 -7.40 3.50 -7.13
N GLY A 47 -6.82 2.35 -7.52
CA GLY A 47 -5.59 1.85 -6.92
C GLY A 47 -4.42 2.81 -7.07
N LYS A 48 -4.29 3.46 -8.24
CA LYS A 48 -3.27 4.50 -8.47
C LYS A 48 -3.46 5.67 -7.51
N SER A 49 -4.68 6.19 -7.38
CA SER A 49 -4.97 7.29 -6.45
C SER A 49 -4.68 6.92 -4.99
N MET A 50 -4.93 5.67 -4.60
CA MET A 50 -4.60 5.17 -3.26
C MET A 50 -3.10 5.08 -3.03
N LEU A 51 -2.33 4.62 -4.02
CA LEU A 51 -0.86 4.59 -3.93
C LEU A 51 -0.26 6.00 -3.88
N THR A 52 -0.75 6.95 -4.69
CA THR A 52 -0.31 8.35 -4.60
C THR A 52 -0.62 8.97 -3.23
N PHE A 53 -1.76 8.60 -2.62
CA PHE A 53 -2.05 8.99 -1.24
C PHE A 53 -1.05 8.37 -0.26
N ALA A 54 -0.68 7.09 -0.41
CA ALA A 54 0.30 6.41 0.43
C ALA A 54 1.69 7.07 0.34
N GLU A 55 2.14 7.41 -0.87
CA GLU A 55 3.40 8.11 -1.12
C GLU A 55 3.42 9.46 -0.39
N HIS A 56 2.34 10.25 -0.52
CA HIS A 56 2.23 11.52 0.18
C HIS A 56 2.16 11.36 1.71
N TRP A 57 1.42 10.36 2.19
CA TRP A 57 1.33 10.02 3.60
C TRP A 57 2.70 9.65 4.19
N ALA A 58 3.53 8.92 3.45
CA ALA A 58 4.88 8.53 3.85
C ALA A 58 5.82 9.74 3.87
N ALA A 59 5.85 10.52 2.79
CA ALA A 59 6.69 11.71 2.66
C ALA A 59 6.40 12.76 3.73
N THR A 60 5.12 13.01 4.04
CA THR A 60 4.70 13.95 5.10
C THR A 60 5.11 13.51 6.51
N ARG A 61 5.55 12.25 6.68
CA ARG A 61 6.06 11.69 7.95
C ARG A 61 7.57 11.49 7.96
N GLY A 62 8.26 11.91 6.90
CA GLY A 62 9.72 11.82 6.79
C GLY A 62 10.26 10.47 6.32
N PHE A 63 9.40 9.56 5.84
CA PHE A 63 9.87 8.34 5.19
C PHE A 63 10.39 8.67 3.78
N GLY A 64 11.54 8.10 3.43
CA GLY A 64 12.17 8.26 2.12
C GLY A 64 11.67 7.25 1.08
N GLU A 65 11.08 6.14 1.53
CA GLU A 65 10.65 5.03 0.67
C GLU A 65 9.30 4.46 1.13
N LEU A 66 8.49 4.06 0.15
CA LEU A 66 7.26 3.28 0.36
C LEU A 66 7.44 1.90 -0.26
N ALA A 67 7.51 0.87 0.56
CA ALA A 67 7.70 -0.51 0.14
C ALA A 67 6.38 -1.29 0.13
N LEU A 68 6.29 -2.31 -0.73
CA LEU A 68 5.16 -3.23 -0.78
C LEU A 68 5.60 -4.57 -1.37
N ASP A 69 4.95 -5.64 -0.93
CA ASP A 69 5.13 -6.96 -1.54
C ASP A 69 4.08 -7.16 -2.63
N THR A 70 4.54 -7.63 -3.79
CA THR A 70 3.65 -8.20 -4.81
C THR A 70 3.78 -9.72 -4.77
N PRO A 71 2.66 -10.48 -4.71
CA PRO A 71 2.72 -11.92 -4.89
C PRO A 71 3.46 -12.24 -6.19
N ALA A 72 4.42 -13.17 -6.13
CA ALA A 72 5.03 -13.69 -7.35
C ALA A 72 3.93 -14.31 -8.22
N PRO A 73 3.96 -14.13 -9.55
CA PRO A 73 3.04 -14.82 -10.43
C PRO A 73 3.15 -16.33 -10.22
N LEU A 74 2.02 -16.98 -9.94
CA LEU A 74 1.94 -18.44 -9.97
C LEU A 74 1.86 -18.86 -11.44
N TYR A 75 2.94 -19.43 -11.97
CA TYR A 75 2.89 -20.17 -13.23
C TYR A 75 2.36 -21.58 -12.90
N ILE A 76 1.10 -21.84 -13.27
CA ILE A 76 0.47 -23.16 -13.28
C ILE A 76 0.26 -23.62 -14.71
#